data_AF-A0A955C0D0-F1
#
_entry.id   AF-A0A955C0D0-F1
#
_cell.length_a   1.000
_cell.length_b   1.000
_cell.length_c   1.000
_cell.angle_alpha   90.00
_cell.angle_beta   90.00
_cell.angle_gamma   90.00
#
_symmetry.space_group_name_H-M   'P 1'
#
loop_
_entity.id
_entity.type
_entity.pdbx_description
1 polymer ?
#
loop_
_entity_poly.entity_id
_entity_poly.type
_entity_poly.pdbx_seq_one_letter_code
_entity_poly.pdbx_strand_id
1 'polypeptide(L)'
;MQATKHEDFCWQRQPAGQALFDELLREATAASPALAQFAQQLLRETGTRLIDICDHVGLPANDPRIAQLAQIGFRSENHARETVWEHPGGLFPRIRQACGGQRSVAVLVESVADFLCAHGRDDRTPISGAPGAAVRLAVVDSQSLVAFQVIERHGERGFEPTDVQPDGLAHVAHHAASLRRRRRSYATPEQGFQHACELIAEANAHIGVARTCDLFFAAEREYWQRRNRAARAQKARQDRLGIGWSNHDHHTYRSSRECFVLLAQALELMGFQCRERFYAGQEAGWGAQVFEQPACGIVVFADVDLSPEEVSGDFAHQALPPGEAMGTVGLWCQLHGEAFLEAGLHHLECQFSFDAATAALADDGIARMAPFTDFEHLRQAFTTGENWPVAEARIERALERGWISADQAKIFERDGAIGSHLEILERNDGYKGFNQAGISDIIRQTDPRFR
;
A
#
# COMPACT_ATOMS: atom_id res chain seq x y z
N MET A 1 29.47 -4.42 -6.79
CA MET A 1 28.16 -3.75 -6.97
C MET A 1 28.09 -3.26 -8.40
N GLN A 2 27.30 -3.92 -9.25
CA GLN A 2 26.95 -3.35 -10.54
C GLN A 2 25.93 -2.25 -10.26
N ALA A 3 26.29 -1.00 -10.57
CA ALA A 3 25.30 0.07 -10.68
C ALA A 3 24.29 -0.35 -11.75
N THR A 4 23.08 -0.70 -11.33
CA THR A 4 21.95 -0.88 -12.23
C THR A 4 21.76 0.42 -12.98
N LYS A 5 21.86 0.36 -14.31
CA LYS A 5 21.51 1.47 -15.19
C LYS A 5 20.10 1.93 -14.82
N HIS A 6 19.94 3.22 -14.59
CA HIS A 6 18.62 3.85 -14.48
C HIS A 6 17.90 3.65 -15.82
N GLU A 7 16.97 2.69 -15.85
CA GLU A 7 15.94 2.67 -16.87
C GLU A 7 14.90 3.71 -16.45
N ASP A 8 14.65 4.70 -17.29
CA ASP A 8 13.50 5.57 -17.11
C ASP A 8 12.25 4.69 -17.20
N PHE A 9 11.59 4.47 -16.05
CA PHE A 9 10.39 3.65 -15.97
C PHE A 9 9.25 4.35 -16.73
N CYS A 10 9.01 3.92 -17.97
CA CYS A 10 7.91 4.40 -18.79
C CYS A 10 6.77 3.37 -18.75
N TRP A 11 5.95 3.42 -17.70
CA TRP A 11 4.79 2.55 -17.56
C TRP A 11 3.74 2.86 -18.62
N GLN A 12 3.31 1.85 -19.37
CA GLN A 12 2.31 1.97 -20.42
C GLN A 12 0.98 1.38 -19.97
N ARG A 13 -0.13 1.94 -20.48
CA ARG A 13 -1.46 1.32 -20.38
C ARG A 13 -1.46 -0.04 -21.07
N GLN A 14 -2.19 -0.99 -20.49
CA GLN A 14 -2.33 -2.38 -20.92
C GLN A 14 -3.82 -2.74 -21.14
N PRO A 15 -4.53 -2.06 -22.06
CA PRO A 15 -5.98 -2.22 -22.24
C PRO A 15 -6.39 -3.65 -22.64
N ALA A 16 -5.53 -4.40 -23.34
CA ALA A 16 -5.79 -5.78 -23.69
C ALA A 16 -5.81 -6.70 -22.44
N GLY A 17 -4.92 -6.48 -21.49
CA GLY A 17 -4.92 -7.17 -20.20
C GLY A 17 -6.15 -6.83 -19.37
N GLN A 18 -6.57 -5.55 -19.37
CA GLN A 18 -7.78 -5.10 -18.69
C GLN A 18 -9.03 -5.76 -19.28
N ALA A 19 -9.18 -5.74 -20.61
CA ALA A 19 -10.31 -6.37 -21.28
C ALA A 19 -10.43 -7.88 -20.97
N LEU A 20 -9.28 -8.58 -20.88
CA LEU A 20 -9.27 -9.98 -20.45
C LEU A 20 -9.82 -10.15 -19.03
N PHE A 21 -9.38 -9.34 -18.07
CA PHE A 21 -9.85 -9.44 -16.69
C PHE A 21 -11.30 -9.01 -16.50
N ASP A 22 -11.74 -7.99 -17.22
CA ASP A 22 -13.15 -7.58 -17.25
C ASP A 22 -14.03 -8.72 -17.77
N GLU A 23 -13.61 -9.42 -18.83
CA GLU A 23 -14.30 -10.60 -19.33
C GLU A 23 -14.28 -11.76 -18.32
N LEU A 24 -13.11 -12.10 -17.77
CA LEU A 24 -12.95 -13.20 -16.79
C LEU A 24 -13.84 -12.99 -15.56
N LEU A 25 -13.83 -11.79 -14.98
CA LEU A 25 -14.59 -11.48 -13.76
C LEU A 25 -16.09 -11.35 -14.05
N ARG A 26 -16.48 -10.83 -15.22
CA ARG A 26 -17.89 -10.81 -15.66
C ARG A 26 -18.43 -12.22 -15.85
N GLU A 27 -17.68 -13.11 -16.51
CA GLU A 27 -18.07 -14.53 -16.64
C GLU A 27 -18.15 -15.21 -15.27
N ALA A 28 -17.16 -14.98 -14.41
CA ALA A 28 -17.11 -15.58 -13.08
C ALA A 28 -18.29 -15.17 -12.20
N THR A 29 -18.62 -13.87 -12.17
CA THR A 29 -19.77 -13.37 -11.41
C THR A 29 -21.10 -13.86 -12.00
N ALA A 30 -21.23 -13.96 -13.33
CA ALA A 30 -22.42 -14.58 -13.94
C ALA A 30 -22.57 -16.07 -13.60
N ALA A 31 -21.45 -16.76 -13.36
CA ALA A 31 -21.38 -18.21 -13.13
C ALA A 31 -21.34 -18.60 -11.64
N SER A 32 -21.20 -17.65 -10.71
CA SER A 32 -21.19 -17.86 -9.26
C SER A 32 -22.04 -16.79 -8.55
N PRO A 33 -23.26 -17.13 -8.07
CA PRO A 33 -24.11 -16.20 -7.35
C PRO A 33 -23.46 -15.63 -6.07
N ALA A 34 -22.67 -16.45 -5.37
CA ALA A 34 -21.95 -16.02 -4.17
C ALA A 34 -20.91 -14.93 -4.48
N LEU A 35 -20.12 -15.13 -5.54
CA LEU A 35 -19.15 -14.14 -6.00
C LEU A 35 -19.83 -12.85 -6.49
N ALA A 36 -20.93 -12.96 -7.23
CA ALA A 36 -21.69 -11.81 -7.70
C ALA A 36 -22.26 -10.98 -6.55
N GLN A 37 -22.86 -11.65 -5.56
CA GLN A 37 -23.39 -10.97 -4.37
C GLN A 37 -22.26 -10.26 -3.61
N PHE A 38 -21.12 -10.93 -3.42
CA PHE A 38 -19.96 -10.33 -2.77
C PHE A 38 -19.45 -9.11 -3.54
N ALA A 39 -19.26 -9.20 -4.85
CA ALA A 39 -18.79 -8.09 -5.69
C ALA A 39 -19.73 -6.88 -5.63
N GLN A 40 -21.05 -7.10 -5.61
CA GLN A 40 -22.04 -6.04 -5.46
C GLN A 40 -22.00 -5.37 -4.08
N GLN A 41 -21.86 -6.17 -3.00
CA GLN A 41 -21.73 -5.66 -1.64
C GLN A 41 -20.44 -4.85 -1.48
N LEU A 42 -19.33 -5.38 -2.00
CA LEU A 42 -18.01 -4.74 -1.99
C LEU A 42 -18.09 -3.34 -2.60
N LEU A 43 -18.55 -3.24 -3.85
CA LEU A 43 -18.65 -1.95 -4.54
C LEU A 43 -19.59 -0.98 -3.80
N ARG A 44 -20.76 -1.46 -3.36
CA ARG A 44 -21.77 -0.60 -2.74
C ARG A 44 -21.35 -0.10 -1.36
N GLU A 45 -20.71 -0.93 -0.54
CA GLU A 45 -20.47 -0.60 0.88
C GLU A 45 -19.10 0.02 1.13
N THR A 46 -18.11 -0.30 0.31
CA THR A 46 -16.73 0.16 0.47
C THR A 46 -16.23 0.98 -0.73
N GLY A 47 -16.93 0.95 -1.87
CA GLY A 47 -16.44 1.56 -3.11
C GLY A 47 -15.32 0.74 -3.77
N THR A 48 -14.99 -0.45 -3.29
CA THR A 48 -13.90 -1.28 -3.83
C THR A 48 -14.41 -2.14 -5.00
N ARG A 49 -13.64 -2.27 -6.08
CA ARG A 49 -14.00 -3.14 -7.21
C ARG A 49 -13.45 -4.54 -6.96
N LEU A 50 -14.11 -5.56 -7.51
CA LEU A 50 -13.64 -6.95 -7.35
C LEU A 50 -12.20 -7.15 -7.86
N ILE A 51 -11.85 -6.48 -8.97
CA ILE A 51 -10.50 -6.56 -9.54
C ILE A 51 -9.43 -6.00 -8.59
N ASP A 52 -9.75 -5.00 -7.77
CA ASP A 52 -8.82 -4.31 -6.88
C ASP A 52 -8.36 -5.18 -5.70
N ILE A 53 -9.09 -6.28 -5.43
CA ILE A 53 -8.75 -7.27 -4.39
C ILE A 53 -8.64 -8.70 -4.94
N CYS A 54 -8.67 -8.87 -6.25
CA CYS A 54 -8.52 -10.20 -6.85
C CYS A 54 -7.05 -10.61 -6.77
N ASP A 55 -6.74 -11.64 -5.98
CA ASP A 55 -5.37 -12.17 -5.86
C ASP A 55 -4.97 -12.94 -7.13
N HIS A 56 -5.86 -13.85 -7.54
CA HIS A 56 -5.65 -14.65 -8.74
C HIS A 56 -6.93 -15.24 -9.32
N VAL A 57 -6.85 -15.62 -10.59
CA VAL A 57 -7.87 -16.40 -11.31
C VAL A 57 -7.29 -17.75 -11.68
N GLY A 58 -7.98 -18.83 -11.32
CA GLY A 58 -7.66 -20.19 -11.74
C GLY A 58 -8.35 -20.53 -13.06
N LEU A 59 -7.58 -21.00 -14.04
CA LEU A 59 -8.06 -21.47 -15.33
C LEU A 59 -7.70 -22.95 -15.55
N PRO A 60 -8.62 -23.75 -16.12
CA PRO A 60 -8.30 -25.08 -16.62
C PRO A 60 -7.19 -25.03 -17.67
N ALA A 61 -6.34 -26.06 -17.71
CA ALA A 61 -5.22 -26.15 -18.67
C ALA A 61 -5.64 -26.06 -20.14
N ASN A 62 -6.89 -26.40 -20.48
CA ASN A 62 -7.46 -26.33 -21.82
C ASN A 62 -8.28 -25.05 -22.07
N ASP A 63 -8.29 -24.07 -21.16
CA ASP A 63 -8.99 -22.81 -21.39
C ASP A 63 -8.34 -22.07 -22.58
N PRO A 64 -9.12 -21.71 -23.62
CA PRO A 64 -8.56 -21.16 -24.87
C PRO A 64 -7.82 -19.83 -24.67
N ARG A 65 -8.12 -19.10 -23.59
CA ARG A 65 -7.46 -17.81 -23.29
C ARG A 65 -6.00 -17.97 -22.88
N ILE A 66 -5.59 -19.16 -22.40
CA ILE A 66 -4.19 -19.44 -22.06
C ILE A 66 -3.27 -19.17 -23.26
N ALA A 67 -3.70 -19.54 -24.47
CA ALA A 67 -2.91 -19.35 -25.69
C ALA A 67 -2.70 -17.86 -26.05
N GLN A 68 -3.52 -16.96 -25.52
CA GLN A 68 -3.49 -15.53 -25.81
C GLN A 68 -2.64 -14.73 -24.81
N LEU A 69 -2.39 -15.28 -23.61
CA LEU A 69 -1.73 -14.57 -22.51
C LEU A 69 -0.37 -13.97 -22.91
N ALA A 70 0.47 -14.76 -23.57
CA ALA A 70 1.77 -14.30 -24.05
C ALA A 70 1.66 -13.16 -25.09
N GLN A 71 0.62 -13.16 -25.92
CA GLN A 71 0.42 -12.16 -26.96
C GLN A 71 0.03 -10.80 -26.39
N ILE A 72 -0.64 -10.79 -25.23
CA ILE A 72 -1.06 -9.59 -24.52
C ILE A 72 -0.11 -9.22 -23.36
N GLY A 73 1.10 -9.77 -23.35
CA GLY A 73 2.19 -9.31 -22.46
C GLY A 73 2.40 -10.11 -21.17
N PHE A 74 1.61 -11.15 -20.88
CA PHE A 74 1.84 -12.01 -19.70
C PHE A 74 3.06 -12.92 -19.91
N ARG A 75 3.77 -13.18 -18.82
CA ARG A 75 4.90 -14.11 -18.75
C ARG A 75 4.52 -15.28 -17.84
N SER A 76 4.88 -16.48 -18.26
CA SER A 76 4.65 -17.71 -17.50
C SER A 76 5.87 -18.09 -16.67
N GLU A 77 5.63 -18.51 -15.42
CA GLU A 77 6.56 -19.25 -14.59
C GLU A 77 6.00 -20.65 -14.34
N ASN A 78 6.81 -21.68 -14.57
CA ASN A 78 6.41 -23.06 -14.36
C ASN A 78 6.80 -23.50 -12.95
N HIS A 79 5.81 -23.89 -12.16
CA HIS A 79 5.99 -24.54 -10.88
C HIS A 79 5.69 -26.04 -11.00
N ALA A 80 6.02 -26.81 -9.97
CA ALA A 80 5.93 -28.27 -10.01
C ALA A 80 4.52 -28.82 -10.33
N ARG A 81 3.45 -28.06 -10.07
CA ARG A 81 2.04 -28.49 -10.22
C ARG A 81 1.18 -27.55 -11.06
N GLU A 82 1.69 -26.40 -11.45
CA GLU A 82 0.92 -25.36 -12.13
C GLU A 82 1.83 -24.40 -12.90
N THR A 83 1.27 -23.75 -13.91
CA THR A 83 1.90 -22.62 -14.58
C THR A 83 1.23 -21.34 -14.11
N VAL A 84 2.01 -20.37 -13.66
CA VAL A 84 1.53 -19.09 -13.16
C VAL A 84 1.87 -18.03 -14.17
N TRP A 85 0.91 -17.18 -14.51
CA TRP A 85 1.07 -16.09 -15.46
C TRP A 85 0.94 -14.75 -14.74
N GLU A 86 1.89 -13.86 -14.99
CA GLU A 86 1.93 -12.50 -14.47
C GLU A 86 2.24 -11.49 -15.58
N HIS A 87 1.73 -10.27 -15.45
CA HIS A 87 2.00 -9.21 -16.41
C HIS A 87 3.03 -8.23 -15.82
N PRO A 88 4.29 -8.21 -16.28
CA PRO A 88 5.33 -7.38 -15.68
C PRO A 88 5.11 -5.88 -15.88
N GLY A 89 4.39 -5.50 -16.94
CA GLY A 89 4.16 -4.11 -17.34
C GLY A 89 2.87 -3.48 -16.81
N GLY A 90 2.07 -4.20 -16.01
CA GLY A 90 0.74 -3.74 -15.59
C GLY A 90 0.28 -4.38 -14.29
N LEU A 91 -0.64 -3.72 -13.59
CA LEU A 91 -1.22 -4.22 -12.34
C LEU A 91 -2.44 -5.07 -12.64
N PHE A 92 -2.25 -6.39 -12.63
CA PHE A 92 -3.33 -7.37 -12.82
C PHE A 92 -3.20 -8.51 -11.81
N PRO A 93 -4.32 -9.17 -11.46
CA PRO A 93 -4.27 -10.44 -10.74
C PRO A 93 -3.44 -11.48 -11.49
N ARG A 94 -2.89 -12.46 -10.76
CA ARG A 94 -2.16 -13.57 -11.39
C ARG A 94 -3.14 -14.58 -11.99
N ILE A 95 -2.73 -15.28 -13.05
CA ILE A 95 -3.51 -16.39 -13.61
C ILE A 95 -2.81 -17.70 -13.30
N ARG A 96 -3.51 -18.62 -12.63
CA ARG A 96 -3.05 -19.98 -12.36
C ARG A 96 -3.62 -20.92 -13.42
N GLN A 97 -2.77 -21.61 -14.14
CA GLN A 97 -3.15 -22.66 -15.07
C GLN A 97 -2.95 -24.01 -14.38
N ALA A 98 -4.05 -24.70 -14.10
CA ALA A 98 -4.05 -25.99 -13.42
C ALA A 98 -4.64 -27.12 -14.29
N CYS A 99 -4.06 -28.31 -14.18
CA CYS A 99 -4.54 -29.50 -14.91
C CYS A 99 -5.90 -29.97 -14.38
N GLY A 100 -6.93 -29.98 -15.24
CA GLY A 100 -8.24 -30.57 -14.93
C GLY A 100 -9.05 -29.87 -13.84
N GLY A 101 -8.63 -28.69 -13.40
CA GLY A 101 -9.30 -27.91 -12.35
C GLY A 101 -10.52 -27.15 -12.85
N GLN A 102 -11.47 -26.91 -11.96
CA GLN A 102 -12.54 -25.94 -12.15
C GLN A 102 -11.96 -24.51 -12.24
N ARG A 103 -12.62 -23.60 -12.96
CA ARG A 103 -12.30 -22.17 -12.88
C ARG A 103 -12.47 -21.67 -11.45
N SER A 104 -11.61 -20.76 -11.01
CA SER A 104 -11.74 -20.14 -9.68
C SER A 104 -11.38 -18.66 -9.69
N VAL A 105 -11.94 -17.92 -8.73
CA VAL A 105 -11.52 -16.56 -8.39
C VAL A 105 -11.18 -16.55 -6.92
N ALA A 106 -9.95 -16.16 -6.59
CA ALA A 106 -9.49 -15.96 -5.23
C ALA A 106 -9.36 -14.47 -4.94
N VAL A 107 -9.97 -14.01 -3.85
CA VAL A 107 -9.85 -12.64 -3.37
C VAL A 107 -8.89 -12.56 -2.19
N LEU A 108 -8.03 -11.54 -2.18
CA LEU A 108 -7.09 -11.25 -1.11
C LEU A 108 -7.82 -10.65 0.09
N VAL A 109 -7.53 -11.15 1.28
CA VAL A 109 -8.05 -10.65 2.56
C VAL A 109 -6.92 -10.55 3.59
N GLU A 110 -7.03 -9.66 4.58
CA GLU A 110 -6.07 -9.60 5.69
C GLU A 110 -6.15 -10.84 6.59
N SER A 111 -7.33 -11.47 6.68
CA SER A 111 -7.59 -12.62 7.54
C SER A 111 -8.72 -13.47 6.96
N VAL A 112 -8.43 -14.73 6.61
CA VAL A 112 -9.45 -15.67 6.13
C VAL A 112 -10.49 -15.91 7.22
N ALA A 113 -10.08 -15.95 8.48
CA ALA A 113 -11.00 -16.18 9.60
C ALA A 113 -12.00 -15.02 9.78
N ASP A 114 -11.52 -13.78 9.68
CA ASP A 114 -12.39 -12.59 9.82
C ASP A 114 -13.34 -12.46 8.64
N PHE A 115 -12.88 -12.80 7.42
CA PHE A 115 -13.76 -12.92 6.26
C PHE A 115 -14.87 -13.94 6.49
N LEU A 116 -14.53 -15.18 6.85
CA LEU A 116 -15.52 -16.22 7.08
C LEU A 116 -16.54 -15.82 8.14
N CYS A 117 -16.09 -15.19 9.23
CA CYS A 117 -16.96 -14.66 10.28
C CYS A 117 -17.91 -13.58 9.76
N ALA A 118 -17.40 -12.59 9.01
CA ALA A 118 -18.19 -11.51 8.42
C ALA A 118 -19.30 -12.01 7.48
N HIS A 119 -19.05 -13.16 6.82
CA HIS A 119 -19.98 -13.81 5.89
C HIS A 119 -20.80 -14.95 6.53
N GLY A 120 -20.82 -15.05 7.86
CA GLY A 120 -21.64 -16.02 8.61
C GLY A 120 -21.27 -17.48 8.33
N ARG A 121 -20.02 -17.76 7.94
CA ARG A 121 -19.50 -19.10 7.73
C ARG A 121 -19.00 -19.67 9.05
N ASP A 122 -19.33 -20.93 9.30
CA ASP A 122 -18.95 -21.66 10.52
C ASP A 122 -17.78 -22.62 10.29
N ASP A 123 -17.48 -23.43 11.29
CA ASP A 123 -16.40 -24.43 11.32
C ASP A 123 -16.52 -25.52 10.24
N ARG A 124 -17.67 -25.61 9.55
CA ARG A 124 -17.85 -26.49 8.38
C ARG A 124 -17.18 -25.95 7.12
N THR A 125 -16.76 -24.68 7.11
CA THR A 125 -15.93 -24.11 6.06
C THR A 125 -14.47 -24.20 6.47
N PRO A 126 -13.72 -25.24 6.05
CA PRO A 126 -12.37 -25.44 6.53
C PRO A 126 -11.43 -24.35 6.01
N ILE A 127 -10.49 -23.94 6.87
CA ILE A 127 -9.35 -23.12 6.48
C ILE A 127 -8.16 -24.05 6.23
N SER A 128 -7.68 -24.05 5.00
CA SER A 128 -6.43 -24.69 4.61
C SER A 128 -5.26 -23.82 5.06
N GLY A 129 -4.32 -24.40 5.81
CA GLY A 129 -3.20 -23.70 6.44
C GLY A 129 -3.40 -23.50 7.94
N ALA A 130 -2.42 -23.95 8.72
CA ALA A 130 -2.44 -23.81 10.18
C ALA A 130 -2.39 -22.34 10.61
N PRO A 131 -2.89 -21.98 11.80
CA PRO A 131 -2.69 -20.66 12.38
C PRO A 131 -1.21 -20.26 12.36
N GLY A 132 -0.91 -19.06 11.85
CA GLY A 132 0.46 -18.56 11.70
C GLY A 132 1.14 -18.90 10.37
N ALA A 133 0.55 -19.75 9.54
CA ALA A 133 1.03 -20.01 8.18
C ALA A 133 1.10 -18.72 7.35
N ALA A 134 2.06 -18.65 6.43
CA ALA A 134 2.25 -17.50 5.56
C ALA A 134 1.18 -17.41 4.46
N VAL A 135 0.56 -18.55 4.11
CA VAL A 135 -0.60 -18.62 3.21
C VAL A 135 -1.69 -19.42 3.88
N ARG A 136 -2.90 -18.86 3.92
CA ARG A 136 -4.12 -19.51 4.39
C ARG A 136 -5.23 -19.28 3.39
N LEU A 137 -6.08 -20.29 3.19
CA LEU A 137 -7.09 -20.30 2.13
C LEU A 137 -8.38 -20.94 2.62
N ALA A 138 -9.53 -20.42 2.16
CA ALA A 138 -10.82 -21.09 2.29
C ALA A 138 -11.59 -21.04 0.97
N VAL A 139 -12.39 -22.08 0.72
CA VAL A 139 -13.31 -22.13 -0.42
C VAL A 139 -14.69 -21.74 0.09
N VAL A 140 -15.17 -20.57 -0.32
CA VAL A 140 -16.46 -19.99 0.10
C VAL A 140 -17.62 -20.64 -0.65
N ASP A 141 -17.41 -20.94 -1.93
CA ASP A 141 -18.34 -21.67 -2.78
C ASP A 141 -17.59 -22.49 -3.84
N SER A 142 -17.97 -23.77 -3.97
CA SER A 142 -17.47 -24.69 -5.00
C SER A 142 -18.58 -25.38 -5.77
N GLN A 143 -19.85 -25.06 -5.49
CA GLN A 143 -21.01 -25.69 -6.14
C GLN A 143 -21.36 -25.02 -7.47
N SER A 144 -20.99 -23.75 -7.61
CA SER A 144 -21.10 -22.98 -8.85
C SER A 144 -20.15 -23.49 -9.94
N LEU A 145 -20.26 -22.97 -11.18
CA LEU A 145 -19.32 -23.32 -12.25
C LEU A 145 -17.94 -22.67 -12.05
N VAL A 146 -17.87 -21.57 -11.30
CA VAL A 146 -16.63 -20.93 -10.85
C VAL A 146 -16.56 -20.98 -9.34
N ALA A 147 -15.46 -21.53 -8.81
CA ALA A 147 -15.23 -21.58 -7.38
C ALA A 147 -14.84 -20.20 -6.85
N PHE A 148 -15.46 -19.77 -5.75
CA PHE A 148 -15.12 -18.56 -5.02
C PHE A 148 -14.22 -18.92 -3.83
N GLN A 149 -13.02 -18.35 -3.81
CA GLN A 149 -12.00 -18.59 -2.81
C GLN A 149 -11.58 -17.28 -2.14
N VAL A 150 -11.07 -17.39 -0.92
CA VAL A 150 -10.42 -16.29 -0.19
C VAL A 150 -9.03 -16.72 0.23
N ILE A 151 -8.07 -15.79 0.18
CA ILE A 151 -6.68 -16.06 0.50
C ILE A 151 -6.09 -14.95 1.38
N GLU A 152 -5.37 -15.37 2.41
CA GLU A 152 -4.57 -14.55 3.33
C GLU A 152 -3.11 -14.84 3.03
N ARG A 153 -2.30 -13.78 2.91
CA ARG A 153 -0.87 -13.85 2.57
C ARG A 153 -0.05 -13.02 3.53
N HIS A 154 1.09 -13.58 3.94
CA HIS A 154 2.02 -12.93 4.85
C HIS A 154 3.46 -13.12 4.37
N GLY A 155 3.83 -12.33 3.35
CA GLY A 155 5.16 -12.38 2.76
C GLY A 155 5.46 -13.63 1.93
N GLU A 156 4.42 -14.27 1.37
CA GLU A 156 4.54 -15.46 0.53
C GLU A 156 3.74 -15.31 -0.77
N ARG A 157 4.38 -15.61 -1.90
CA ARG A 157 3.81 -15.52 -3.25
C ARG A 157 3.18 -16.84 -3.71
N GLY A 158 3.55 -17.97 -3.11
CA GLY A 158 3.01 -19.30 -3.42
C GLY A 158 1.51 -19.42 -3.16
N PHE A 159 0.84 -20.39 -3.78
CA PHE A 159 -0.63 -20.50 -3.73
C PHE A 159 -1.14 -21.58 -2.78
N GLU A 160 -0.25 -22.42 -2.27
CA GLU A 160 -0.57 -23.49 -1.36
C GLU A 160 -0.25 -23.08 0.08
N PRO A 161 -0.98 -23.60 1.07
CA PRO A 161 -0.67 -23.34 2.47
C PRO A 161 0.76 -23.77 2.82
N THR A 162 1.44 -22.95 3.61
CA THR A 162 2.80 -23.22 4.08
C THR A 162 2.79 -23.96 5.41
N ASP A 163 3.73 -24.87 5.61
CA ASP A 163 3.96 -25.47 6.92
C ASP A 163 4.42 -24.43 7.94
N VAL A 164 3.93 -24.53 9.17
CA VAL A 164 4.34 -23.69 10.29
C VAL A 164 5.45 -24.41 11.06
N GLN A 165 6.59 -23.75 11.23
CA GLN A 165 7.67 -24.28 12.07
C GLN A 165 7.19 -24.44 13.53
N PRO A 166 7.69 -25.42 14.30
CA PRO A 166 7.20 -25.70 15.66
C PRO A 166 7.12 -24.47 16.59
N ASP A 167 8.13 -23.59 16.55
CA ASP A 167 8.17 -22.35 17.36
C ASP A 167 7.71 -21.10 16.58
N GLY A 168 7.36 -21.27 15.30
CA GLY A 168 7.09 -20.17 14.38
C GLY A 168 5.92 -19.29 14.81
N LEU A 169 4.83 -19.89 15.32
CA LEU A 169 3.68 -19.12 15.79
C LEU A 169 4.03 -18.24 17.00
N ALA A 170 4.84 -18.73 17.93
CA ALA A 170 5.27 -17.97 19.10
C ALA A 170 6.15 -16.78 18.70
N HIS A 171 7.10 -17.00 17.78
CA HIS A 171 7.93 -15.91 17.24
C HIS A 171 7.11 -14.87 16.46
N VAL A 172 6.16 -15.30 15.63
CA VAL A 172 5.26 -14.40 14.89
C VAL A 172 4.45 -13.55 15.88
N ALA A 173 3.83 -14.16 16.89
CA ALA A 173 3.05 -13.43 17.88
C ALA A 173 3.91 -12.43 18.69
N HIS A 174 5.12 -12.86 19.08
CA HIS A 174 6.07 -12.00 19.80
C HIS A 174 6.45 -10.77 18.96
N HIS A 175 6.90 -10.98 17.72
CA HIS A 175 7.37 -9.90 16.85
C HIS A 175 6.23 -9.00 16.39
N ALA A 176 5.04 -9.53 16.14
CA ALA A 176 3.85 -8.72 15.87
C ALA A 176 3.57 -7.75 17.04
N ALA A 177 3.62 -8.24 18.29
CA ALA A 177 3.42 -7.41 19.47
C ALA A 177 4.57 -6.43 19.74
N SER A 178 5.81 -6.78 19.35
CA SER A 178 6.99 -5.93 19.50
C SER A 178 6.95 -4.76 18.50
N LEU A 179 6.82 -5.06 17.20
CA LEU A 179 6.76 -4.05 16.13
C LEU A 179 5.57 -3.10 16.31
N ARG A 180 4.40 -3.62 16.67
CA ARG A 180 3.18 -2.82 16.94
C ARG A 180 3.33 -1.84 18.10
N ARG A 181 4.13 -2.19 19.11
CA ARG A 181 4.36 -1.37 20.32
C ARG A 181 5.72 -0.69 20.32
N ARG A 182 6.44 -0.69 19.19
CA ARG A 182 7.75 -0.07 19.09
C ARG A 182 7.67 1.36 19.59
N ARG A 183 8.66 1.76 20.38
CA ARG A 183 8.78 3.15 20.79
C ARG A 183 9.04 3.96 19.52
N ARG A 184 8.33 5.09 19.40
CA ARG A 184 8.41 5.98 18.22
C ARG A 184 9.01 7.33 18.55
N SER A 185 8.97 7.77 19.81
CA SER A 185 9.49 9.06 20.23
C SER A 185 10.81 8.94 20.99
N TYR A 186 11.80 9.67 20.51
CA TYR A 186 13.19 9.66 20.99
C TYR A 186 13.73 11.08 21.10
N ALA A 187 14.87 11.23 21.79
CA ALA A 187 15.53 12.53 21.87
C ALA A 187 16.04 12.98 20.49
N THR A 188 16.49 12.04 19.66
CA THR A 188 16.86 12.29 18.27
C THR A 188 16.27 11.23 17.34
N PRO A 189 15.97 11.56 16.07
CA PRO A 189 15.46 10.58 15.10
C PRO A 189 16.40 9.38 14.90
N GLU A 190 17.72 9.58 14.92
CA GLU A 190 18.72 8.53 14.70
C GLU A 190 18.60 7.41 15.73
N GLN A 191 18.34 7.76 16.99
CA GLN A 191 18.07 6.77 18.05
C GLN A 191 16.80 5.95 17.75
N GLY A 192 15.78 6.60 17.19
CA GLY A 192 14.54 5.95 16.80
C GLY A 192 14.72 4.98 15.64
N PHE A 193 15.46 5.40 14.60
CA PHE A 193 15.82 4.53 13.48
C PHE A 193 16.67 3.36 13.94
N GLN A 194 17.69 3.60 14.77
CA GLN A 194 18.53 2.53 15.30
C GLN A 194 17.68 1.48 16.04
N HIS A 195 16.83 1.91 16.97
CA HIS A 195 15.97 0.98 17.71
C HIS A 195 15.00 0.22 16.79
N ALA A 196 14.40 0.89 15.81
CA ALA A 196 13.51 0.24 14.86
C ALA A 196 14.25 -0.81 14.02
N CYS A 197 15.46 -0.49 13.53
CA CYS A 197 16.30 -1.43 12.79
C CYS A 197 16.74 -2.63 13.64
N GLU A 198 17.03 -2.44 14.92
CA GLU A 198 17.35 -3.53 15.85
C GLU A 198 16.16 -4.51 15.97
N LEU A 199 14.94 -3.98 16.17
CA LEU A 199 13.71 -4.80 16.22
C LEU A 199 13.44 -5.54 14.90
N ILE A 200 13.63 -4.86 13.76
CA ILE A 200 13.46 -5.45 12.44
C ILE A 200 14.50 -6.56 12.20
N ALA A 201 15.76 -6.33 12.55
CA ALA A 201 16.82 -7.32 12.39
C ALA A 201 16.57 -8.57 13.26
N GLU A 202 16.11 -8.38 14.50
CA GLU A 202 15.73 -9.49 15.38
C GLU A 202 14.53 -10.28 14.80
N ALA A 203 13.52 -9.59 14.29
CA ALA A 203 12.39 -10.22 13.61
C ALA A 203 12.83 -10.99 12.37
N ASN A 204 13.67 -10.39 11.52
CA ASN A 204 14.22 -11.05 10.34
C ASN A 204 14.93 -12.37 10.67
N ALA A 205 15.69 -12.40 11.77
CA ALA A 205 16.40 -13.60 12.21
C ALA A 205 15.46 -14.74 12.65
N HIS A 206 14.29 -14.43 13.21
CA HIS A 206 13.37 -15.44 13.76
C HIS A 206 12.27 -15.86 12.80
N ILE A 207 11.76 -14.95 11.96
CA ILE A 207 10.57 -15.18 11.12
C ILE A 207 10.81 -14.87 9.63
N GLY A 208 12.00 -14.39 9.28
CA GLY A 208 12.36 -14.07 7.90
C GLY A 208 11.88 -12.70 7.44
N VAL A 209 12.58 -12.15 6.45
CA VAL A 209 12.44 -10.76 5.97
C VAL A 209 11.01 -10.44 5.52
N ALA A 210 10.40 -11.31 4.71
CA ALA A 210 9.07 -11.05 4.17
C ALA A 210 7.97 -11.05 5.25
N ARG A 211 8.05 -11.98 6.22
CA ARG A 211 7.11 -12.01 7.35
C ARG A 211 7.29 -10.80 8.28
N THR A 212 8.53 -10.37 8.51
CA THR A 212 8.80 -9.13 9.26
C THR A 212 8.19 -7.91 8.57
N CYS A 213 8.39 -7.78 7.25
CA CYS A 213 7.84 -6.69 6.46
C CYS A 213 6.31 -6.63 6.56
N ASP A 214 5.64 -7.76 6.34
CA ASP A 214 4.19 -7.90 6.48
C ASP A 214 3.68 -7.42 7.85
N LEU A 215 4.29 -7.92 8.94
CA LEU A 215 3.92 -7.51 10.30
C LEU A 215 4.22 -6.04 10.58
N PHE A 216 5.33 -5.52 10.07
CA PHE A 216 5.70 -4.11 10.23
C PHE A 216 4.65 -3.22 9.58
N PHE A 217 4.31 -3.46 8.31
CA PHE A 217 3.35 -2.61 7.59
C PHE A 217 1.91 -2.77 8.09
N ALA A 218 1.52 -3.94 8.59
CA ALA A 218 0.26 -4.09 9.32
C ALA A 218 0.21 -3.16 10.55
N ALA A 219 1.30 -3.10 11.33
CA ALA A 219 1.42 -2.18 12.46
C ALA A 219 1.46 -0.69 12.05
N GLU A 220 2.09 -0.35 10.93
CA GLU A 220 2.14 1.02 10.42
C GLU A 220 0.77 1.52 9.97
N ARG A 221 0.01 0.69 9.23
CA ARG A 221 -1.38 1.01 8.84
C ARG A 221 -2.25 1.22 10.06
N GLU A 222 -2.13 0.37 11.07
CA GLU A 222 -2.89 0.52 12.31
C GLU A 222 -2.53 1.81 13.07
N TYR A 223 -1.24 2.14 13.17
CA TYR A 223 -0.77 3.36 13.81
C TYR A 223 -1.33 4.62 13.13
N TRP A 224 -1.23 4.67 11.80
CA TRP A 224 -1.77 5.76 10.98
C TRP A 224 -3.30 5.87 11.10
N GLN A 225 -4.01 4.75 10.95
CA GLN A 225 -5.47 4.70 10.98
C GLN A 225 -6.05 5.32 12.26
N ARG A 226 -5.42 5.09 13.42
CA ARG A 226 -5.88 5.66 14.70
C ARG A 226 -5.92 7.19 14.73
N ARG A 227 -5.13 7.86 13.88
CA ARG A 227 -4.99 9.32 13.80
C ARG A 227 -5.68 9.91 12.58
N ASN A 228 -6.40 9.09 11.80
CA ASN A 228 -7.07 9.52 10.58
C ASN A 228 -8.54 9.07 10.54
N ARG A 229 -9.50 10.03 10.51
CA ARG A 229 -10.94 9.73 10.57
C ARG A 229 -11.40 9.01 9.31
N ALA A 230 -10.93 9.45 8.15
CA ALA A 230 -11.26 8.81 6.88
C ALA A 230 -10.81 7.35 6.86
N ALA A 231 -9.59 7.09 7.31
CA ALA A 231 -9.04 5.74 7.45
C ALA A 231 -9.90 4.86 8.37
N ARG A 232 -10.32 5.37 9.54
CA ARG A 232 -11.17 4.59 10.47
C ARG A 232 -12.53 4.27 9.87
N ALA A 233 -13.16 5.25 9.24
CA ALA A 233 -14.46 5.04 8.60
C ALA A 233 -14.36 4.01 7.48
N GLN A 234 -13.38 4.16 6.59
CA GLN A 234 -13.18 3.25 5.48
C GLN A 234 -12.76 1.85 5.94
N LYS A 235 -11.84 1.72 6.91
CA LYS A 235 -11.48 0.41 7.48
C LYS A 235 -12.68 -0.27 8.10
N ALA A 236 -13.51 0.45 8.85
CA ALA A 236 -14.71 -0.12 9.45
C ALA A 236 -15.70 -0.65 8.38
N ARG A 237 -15.82 0.03 7.24
CA ARG A 237 -16.61 -0.47 6.09
C ARG A 237 -16.03 -1.77 5.52
N GLN A 238 -14.71 -1.79 5.31
CA GLN A 238 -14.01 -2.94 4.75
C GLN A 238 -13.98 -4.15 5.71
N ASP A 239 -13.87 -3.92 7.01
CA ASP A 239 -13.89 -4.97 8.04
C ASP A 239 -15.27 -5.61 8.20
N ARG A 240 -16.37 -4.86 7.94
CA ARG A 240 -17.71 -5.45 7.88
C ARG A 240 -17.86 -6.49 6.77
N LEU A 241 -17.03 -6.43 5.73
CA LEU A 241 -16.95 -7.44 4.67
C LEU A 241 -15.77 -8.39 4.84
N GLY A 242 -14.96 -8.20 5.88
CA GLY A 242 -13.79 -9.02 6.22
C GLY A 242 -12.62 -8.92 5.24
N ILE A 243 -12.50 -7.83 4.47
CA ILE A 243 -11.39 -7.66 3.50
C ILE A 243 -10.20 -6.90 4.09
N GLY A 244 -10.40 -6.14 5.17
CA GLY A 244 -9.33 -5.34 5.75
C GLY A 244 -8.76 -4.29 4.78
N TRP A 245 -7.45 -4.05 4.80
CA TRP A 245 -6.74 -3.17 3.86
C TRP A 245 -6.21 -3.88 2.61
N SER A 246 -6.75 -5.03 2.21
CA SER A 246 -6.23 -5.82 1.07
C SER A 246 -6.23 -5.11 -0.29
N ASN A 247 -6.90 -3.96 -0.42
CA ASN A 247 -6.88 -3.10 -1.60
C ASN A 247 -5.83 -1.97 -1.55
N HIS A 248 -4.85 -2.03 -0.64
CA HIS A 248 -3.81 -1.01 -0.56
C HIS A 248 -2.97 -0.98 -1.87
N ASP A 249 -2.68 0.22 -2.37
CA ASP A 249 -1.80 0.42 -3.53
C ASP A 249 -0.36 0.68 -3.04
N HIS A 250 -0.18 1.72 -2.24
CA HIS A 250 1.11 2.08 -1.68
C HIS A 250 1.01 2.87 -0.37
N HIS A 251 2.16 3.02 0.28
CA HIS A 251 2.31 3.72 1.55
C HIS A 251 3.23 4.90 1.35
N THR A 252 2.88 6.07 1.88
CA THR A 252 3.72 7.27 1.72
C THR A 252 4.33 7.70 3.04
N TYR A 253 5.66 7.76 3.03
CA TYR A 253 6.50 8.24 4.12
C TYR A 253 7.10 9.60 3.73
N ARG A 254 6.88 10.60 4.57
CA ARG A 254 7.62 11.86 4.52
C ARG A 254 8.84 11.77 5.44
N SER A 255 10.00 12.13 4.90
CA SER A 255 11.27 12.05 5.61
C SER A 255 12.03 13.35 5.48
N SER A 256 12.71 13.75 6.56
CA SER A 256 13.67 14.85 6.49
C SER A 256 14.87 14.47 5.62
N ARG A 257 15.59 15.48 5.12
CA ARG A 257 16.81 15.30 4.32
C ARG A 257 17.89 14.58 5.14
N GLU A 258 17.97 14.91 6.43
CA GLU A 258 18.91 14.35 7.39
C GLU A 258 18.68 12.85 7.63
N CYS A 259 17.41 12.42 7.68
CA CYS A 259 17.05 11.05 7.99
C CYS A 259 16.79 10.15 6.77
N PHE A 260 16.80 10.70 5.55
CA PHE A 260 16.37 9.97 4.36
C PHE A 260 17.14 8.66 4.13
N VAL A 261 18.46 8.69 4.31
CA VAL A 261 19.31 7.49 4.18
C VAL A 261 18.97 6.44 5.25
N LEU A 262 18.58 6.86 6.46
CA LEU A 262 18.17 5.93 7.52
C LEU A 262 16.82 5.28 7.21
N LEU A 263 15.89 6.03 6.60
CA LEU A 263 14.64 5.48 6.08
C LEU A 263 14.91 4.44 4.99
N ALA A 264 15.75 4.76 4.00
CA ALA A 264 16.12 3.83 2.95
C ALA A 264 16.73 2.54 3.53
N GLN A 265 17.70 2.66 4.44
CA GLN A 265 18.33 1.52 5.11
C GLN A 265 17.31 0.64 5.87
N ALA A 266 16.37 1.25 6.58
CA ALA A 266 15.34 0.51 7.31
C ALA A 266 14.39 -0.25 6.37
N LEU A 267 14.04 0.35 5.22
CA LEU A 267 13.24 -0.31 4.19
C LEU A 267 14.01 -1.45 3.53
N GLU A 268 15.26 -1.24 3.14
CA GLU A 268 16.11 -2.28 2.54
C GLU A 268 16.35 -3.46 3.49
N LEU A 269 16.45 -3.20 4.81
CA LEU A 269 16.51 -4.24 5.84
C LEU A 269 15.26 -5.13 5.84
N MET A 270 14.11 -4.62 5.40
CA MET A 270 12.86 -5.37 5.19
C MET A 270 12.74 -5.96 3.77
N GLY A 271 13.82 -5.93 2.99
CA GLY A 271 13.91 -6.53 1.66
C GLY A 271 13.31 -5.66 0.55
N PHE A 272 13.11 -4.37 0.79
CA PHE A 272 12.72 -3.43 -0.25
C PHE A 272 13.87 -3.19 -1.23
N GLN A 273 13.52 -2.85 -2.47
CA GLN A 273 14.43 -2.49 -3.54
C GLN A 273 14.01 -1.14 -4.13
N CYS A 274 14.97 -0.29 -4.48
CA CYS A 274 14.69 0.93 -5.23
C CYS A 274 14.08 0.57 -6.59
N ARG A 275 12.85 1.03 -6.83
CA ARG A 275 12.14 0.85 -8.10
C ARG A 275 12.43 2.01 -9.03
N GLU A 276 11.75 3.14 -8.84
CA GLU A 276 11.91 4.34 -9.67
C GLU A 276 12.14 5.57 -8.79
N ARG A 277 12.78 6.59 -9.37
CA ARG A 277 12.87 7.92 -8.75
C ARG A 277 11.76 8.78 -9.33
N PHE A 278 11.10 9.52 -8.47
CA PHE A 278 10.01 10.39 -8.84
C PHE A 278 10.39 11.85 -8.63
N TYR A 279 10.18 12.66 -9.66
CA TYR A 279 10.38 14.10 -9.60
C TYR A 279 9.37 14.82 -10.49
N ALA A 280 8.63 15.75 -9.89
CA ALA A 280 7.54 16.46 -10.55
C ALA A 280 7.99 17.73 -11.33
N GLY A 281 9.30 17.85 -11.61
CA GLY A 281 9.89 18.93 -12.41
C GLY A 281 10.63 19.99 -11.60
N GLN A 282 11.39 20.86 -12.29
CA GLN A 282 12.39 21.77 -11.69
C GLN A 282 11.86 22.67 -10.56
N GLU A 283 10.58 23.03 -10.61
CA GLU A 283 9.95 23.94 -9.63
C GLU A 283 9.31 23.21 -8.44
N ALA A 284 9.38 21.88 -8.39
CA ALA A 284 8.70 21.10 -7.36
C ALA A 284 9.32 21.34 -5.96
N GLY A 285 10.64 21.40 -5.86
CA GLY A 285 11.36 21.52 -4.57
C GLY A 285 11.29 20.26 -3.69
N TRP A 286 10.79 19.15 -4.23
CA TRP A 286 10.69 17.84 -3.57
C TRP A 286 10.79 16.73 -4.62
N GLY A 287 11.03 15.51 -4.16
CA GLY A 287 10.90 14.29 -4.95
C GLY A 287 10.74 13.07 -4.06
N ALA A 288 10.75 11.88 -4.66
CA ALA A 288 10.64 10.65 -3.90
C ALA A 288 11.50 9.52 -4.49
N GLN A 289 11.98 8.65 -3.60
CA GLN A 289 12.43 7.32 -3.99
C GLN A 289 11.27 6.36 -3.81
N VAL A 290 10.87 5.67 -4.88
CA VAL A 290 9.89 4.59 -4.80
C VAL A 290 10.62 3.30 -4.48
N PHE A 291 10.16 2.59 -3.45
CA PHE A 291 10.67 1.29 -3.05
C PHE A 291 9.59 0.22 -3.22
N GLU A 292 9.99 -1.00 -3.59
CA GLU A 292 9.08 -2.15 -3.64
C GLU A 292 9.61 -3.35 -2.87
N GLN A 293 8.71 -4.05 -2.17
CA GLN A 293 8.96 -5.34 -1.53
C GLN A 293 8.13 -6.41 -2.28
N PRO A 294 8.76 -7.22 -3.15
CA PRO A 294 8.03 -8.06 -4.11
C PRO A 294 7.31 -9.27 -3.49
N ALA A 295 7.77 -9.76 -2.34
CA ALA A 295 7.14 -10.90 -1.67
C ALA A 295 5.82 -10.52 -0.99
N CYS A 296 5.73 -9.30 -0.46
CA CYS A 296 4.55 -8.76 0.21
C CYS A 296 3.67 -7.94 -0.75
N GLY A 297 4.17 -7.56 -1.92
CA GLY A 297 3.47 -6.65 -2.83
C GLY A 297 3.31 -5.24 -2.25
N ILE A 298 4.25 -4.80 -1.40
CA ILE A 298 4.18 -3.49 -0.75
C ILE A 298 5.04 -2.50 -1.53
N VAL A 299 4.46 -1.34 -1.83
CA VAL A 299 5.16 -0.19 -2.43
C VAL A 299 5.21 0.95 -1.42
N VAL A 300 6.36 1.61 -1.33
CA VAL A 300 6.57 2.80 -0.52
C VAL A 300 6.98 3.98 -1.40
N PHE A 301 6.27 5.10 -1.25
CA PHE A 301 6.69 6.41 -1.71
C PHE A 301 7.43 7.11 -0.56
N ALA A 302 8.75 7.29 -0.68
CA ALA A 302 9.54 8.01 0.31
C ALA A 302 9.81 9.43 -0.15
N ASP A 303 8.97 10.37 0.29
CA ASP A 303 9.03 11.79 -0.04
C ASP A 303 10.15 12.50 0.74
N VAL A 304 10.85 13.41 0.06
CA VAL A 304 11.89 14.28 0.64
C VAL A 304 12.01 15.58 -0.15
N ASP A 305 12.35 16.68 0.54
CA ASP A 305 12.68 17.94 -0.14
C ASP A 305 13.96 17.76 -0.96
N LEU A 306 13.93 18.12 -2.25
CA LEU A 306 15.01 17.88 -3.21
C LEU A 306 15.15 19.04 -4.21
N SER A 307 16.40 19.38 -4.54
CA SER A 307 16.71 20.25 -5.68
C SER A 307 16.67 19.48 -7.01
N PRO A 308 16.54 20.17 -8.15
CA PRO A 308 16.59 19.53 -9.47
C PRO A 308 17.84 18.68 -9.72
N GLU A 309 18.99 19.12 -9.23
CA GLU A 309 20.28 18.45 -9.43
C GLU A 309 20.38 17.16 -8.60
N GLU A 310 19.80 17.16 -7.40
CA GLU A 310 19.88 16.06 -6.43
C GLU A 310 19.08 14.83 -6.87
N VAL A 311 17.99 15.04 -7.61
CA VAL A 311 17.12 13.97 -8.15
C VAL A 311 17.88 12.96 -9.00
N SER A 312 18.86 13.44 -9.76
CA SER A 312 19.69 12.60 -10.63
C SER A 312 20.70 11.75 -9.85
N GLY A 313 21.00 12.15 -8.61
CA GLY A 313 21.91 11.46 -7.71
C GLY A 313 21.28 10.27 -7.01
N ASP A 314 22.12 9.51 -6.32
CA ASP A 314 21.70 8.39 -5.47
C ASP A 314 21.32 8.86 -4.07
N PHE A 315 20.32 9.74 -3.97
CA PHE A 315 19.90 10.36 -2.72
C PHE A 315 19.31 9.39 -1.69
N ALA A 316 18.95 8.17 -2.11
CA ALA A 316 18.54 7.10 -1.20
C ALA A 316 19.70 6.57 -0.34
N HIS A 317 20.93 6.60 -0.86
CA HIS A 317 22.10 6.03 -0.19
C HIS A 317 23.20 7.05 0.11
N GLN A 318 23.12 8.24 -0.47
CA GLN A 318 24.04 9.35 -0.23
C GLN A 318 23.34 10.43 0.56
N ALA A 319 23.99 10.90 1.64
CA ALA A 319 23.46 11.94 2.48
C ALA A 319 23.21 13.22 1.66
N LEU A 320 22.01 13.78 1.79
CA LEU A 320 21.67 15.05 1.17
C LEU A 320 22.33 16.19 1.96
N PRO A 321 22.94 17.18 1.29
CA PRO A 321 23.46 18.36 1.97
C PRO A 321 22.31 19.13 2.64
N PRO A 322 22.58 19.99 3.63
CA PRO A 322 21.57 20.90 4.15
C PRO A 322 20.95 21.72 3.00
N GLY A 323 19.61 21.78 2.95
CA GLY A 323 18.91 22.58 1.95
C GLY A 323 19.00 24.08 2.26
N GLU A 324 18.83 24.92 1.24
CA GLU A 324 18.83 26.38 1.40
C GLU A 324 17.57 26.90 2.10
N ALA A 325 16.44 26.21 1.93
CA ALA A 325 15.15 26.54 2.52
C ALA A 325 14.39 25.28 2.97
N MET A 326 13.48 25.46 3.93
CA MET A 326 12.59 24.38 4.37
C MET A 326 11.42 24.21 3.40
N GLY A 327 11.38 23.06 2.72
CA GLY A 327 10.32 22.70 1.81
C GLY A 327 9.10 22.14 2.55
N THR A 328 8.12 21.68 1.78
CA THR A 328 6.86 21.15 2.30
C THR A 328 7.08 19.88 3.12
N VAL A 329 7.93 18.97 2.63
CA VAL A 329 8.15 17.67 3.28
C VAL A 329 8.92 17.87 4.58
N GLY A 330 10.00 18.65 4.54
CA GLY A 330 10.83 18.95 5.71
C GLY A 330 10.06 19.71 6.77
N LEU A 331 9.21 20.68 6.40
CA LEU A 331 8.37 21.39 7.36
C LEU A 331 7.36 20.45 8.04
N TRP A 332 6.76 19.53 7.27
CA TRP A 332 5.87 18.52 7.83
C TRP A 332 6.61 17.64 8.85
N CYS A 333 7.82 17.17 8.54
CA CYS A 333 8.66 16.42 9.48
C CYS A 333 9.06 17.26 10.69
N GLN A 334 9.33 18.55 10.52
CA GLN A 334 9.63 19.46 11.62
C GLN A 334 8.47 19.57 12.62
N LEU A 335 7.23 19.63 12.12
CA LEU A 335 6.03 19.79 12.96
C LEU A 335 5.59 18.45 13.58
N HIS A 336 5.68 17.34 12.83
CA HIS A 336 5.08 16.06 13.23
C HIS A 336 6.11 14.97 13.59
N GLY A 337 7.37 15.13 13.23
CA GLY A 337 8.43 14.12 13.34
C GLY A 337 8.52 13.27 12.07
N GLU A 338 9.52 12.39 12.00
CA GLU A 338 9.68 11.50 10.85
C GLU A 338 8.47 10.57 10.70
N ALA A 339 8.03 10.33 9.47
CA ALA A 339 6.92 9.41 9.20
C ALA A 339 7.23 7.99 9.68
N PHE A 340 8.48 7.56 9.59
CA PHE A 340 8.94 6.25 10.09
C PHE A 340 8.93 6.16 11.62
N LEU A 341 8.73 7.27 12.33
CA LEU A 341 8.79 7.34 13.78
C LEU A 341 7.45 7.86 14.34
N GLU A 342 7.47 9.07 14.91
CA GLU A 342 6.36 9.63 15.68
C GLU A 342 5.14 9.97 14.83
N ALA A 343 5.36 10.46 13.61
CA ALA A 343 4.26 10.96 12.79
C ALA A 343 3.41 9.81 12.21
N GLY A 344 4.05 8.70 11.83
CA GLY A 344 3.41 7.64 11.05
C GLY A 344 3.26 8.03 9.58
N LEU A 345 2.57 7.19 8.80
CA LEU A 345 2.32 7.43 7.37
C LEU A 345 1.73 8.83 7.12
N HIS A 346 2.20 9.49 6.06
CA HIS A 346 1.54 10.69 5.57
C HIS A 346 0.20 10.33 4.91
N HIS A 347 0.16 9.24 4.16
CA HIS A 347 -1.09 8.61 3.72
C HIS A 347 -0.90 7.13 3.40
N LEU A 348 -2.02 6.42 3.44
CA LEU A 348 -2.18 5.14 2.76
C LEU A 348 -3.03 5.41 1.52
N GLU A 349 -2.61 4.85 0.40
CA GLU A 349 -3.39 4.84 -0.83
C GLU A 349 -4.06 3.48 -1.01
N CYS A 350 -5.31 3.51 -1.46
CA CYS A 350 -6.08 2.29 -1.73
C CYS A 350 -6.81 2.40 -3.07
N GLN A 351 -6.93 1.26 -3.75
CA GLN A 351 -7.65 1.14 -5.01
C GLN A 351 -9.15 1.01 -4.78
N PHE A 352 -9.91 1.77 -5.55
CA PHE A 352 -11.37 1.88 -5.50
C PHE A 352 -11.97 2.11 -6.89
N SER A 353 -13.30 2.02 -6.95
CA SER A 353 -14.07 2.89 -7.84
C SER A 353 -14.09 4.29 -7.24
N PHE A 354 -13.46 5.24 -7.93
CA PHE A 354 -13.22 6.60 -7.45
C PHE A 354 -14.51 7.29 -7.02
N ASP A 355 -15.54 7.24 -7.87
CA ASP A 355 -16.81 7.91 -7.60
C ASP A 355 -17.59 7.22 -6.48
N ALA A 356 -17.59 5.88 -6.44
CA ALA A 356 -18.30 5.13 -5.40
C ALA A 356 -17.65 5.34 -4.02
N ALA A 357 -16.33 5.27 -3.91
CA ALA A 357 -15.62 5.52 -2.66
C ALA A 357 -15.76 6.97 -2.20
N THR A 358 -15.68 7.92 -3.13
CA THR A 358 -15.93 9.35 -2.83
C THR A 358 -17.32 9.57 -2.27
N ALA A 359 -18.35 9.02 -2.91
CA ALA A 359 -19.73 9.15 -2.44
C ALA A 359 -19.93 8.52 -1.05
N ALA A 360 -19.39 7.32 -0.86
CA ALA A 360 -19.45 6.60 0.41
C ALA A 360 -18.80 7.38 1.57
N LEU A 361 -17.64 8.00 1.35
CA LEU A 361 -16.97 8.84 2.33
C LEU A 361 -17.72 10.15 2.59
N ALA A 362 -18.31 10.75 1.55
CA ALA A 362 -19.13 11.95 1.68
C ALA A 362 -20.38 11.71 2.54
N ASP A 363 -21.00 10.53 2.46
CA ASP A 363 -22.12 10.13 3.32
C ASP A 363 -21.73 10.07 4.81
N ASP A 364 -20.45 9.78 5.11
CA ASP A 364 -19.89 9.84 6.46
C ASP A 364 -19.42 11.26 6.84
N GLY A 365 -19.69 12.27 6.02
CA GLY A 365 -19.22 13.65 6.22
C GLY A 365 -17.70 13.77 6.14
N ILE A 366 -17.04 12.95 5.33
CA ILE A 366 -15.62 13.04 5.03
C ILE A 366 -15.48 13.69 3.66
N ALA A 367 -15.03 14.94 3.65
CA ALA A 367 -14.78 15.68 2.43
C ALA A 367 -13.50 15.21 1.74
N ARG A 368 -13.45 15.41 0.43
CA ARG A 368 -12.24 15.24 -0.39
C ARG A 368 -11.72 16.56 -0.92
N MET A 369 -10.43 16.60 -1.23
CA MET A 369 -9.82 17.65 -2.01
C MET A 369 -10.21 17.51 -3.49
N ALA A 370 -9.90 18.52 -4.30
CA ALA A 370 -10.00 18.39 -5.75
C ALA A 370 -9.06 17.25 -6.23
N PRO A 371 -9.45 16.46 -7.24
CA PRO A 371 -8.57 15.45 -7.78
C PRO A 371 -7.33 16.12 -8.39
N PHE A 372 -6.16 15.58 -8.09
CA PHE A 372 -4.90 16.06 -8.67
C PHE A 372 -4.46 15.23 -9.87
N THR A 373 -5.09 14.06 -10.06
CA THR A 373 -5.09 13.32 -11.32
C THR A 373 -6.54 12.94 -11.66
N ASP A 374 -6.99 13.21 -12.88
CA ASP A 374 -8.34 12.86 -13.35
C ASP A 374 -8.31 12.40 -14.82
N PHE A 375 -7.44 11.43 -15.11
CA PHE A 375 -7.36 10.79 -16.42
C PHE A 375 -8.26 9.55 -16.46
N GLU A 376 -8.67 9.10 -17.65
CA GLU A 376 -9.48 7.88 -17.80
C GLU A 376 -8.83 6.63 -17.18
N HIS A 377 -7.50 6.57 -17.20
CA HIS A 377 -6.72 5.41 -16.74
C HIS A 377 -6.15 5.57 -15.33
N LEU A 378 -6.24 6.76 -14.74
CA LEU A 378 -5.72 7.06 -13.42
C LEU A 378 -6.47 8.25 -12.82
N ARG A 379 -7.17 8.05 -11.70
CA ARG A 379 -7.86 9.11 -10.95
C ARG A 379 -7.40 9.07 -9.50
N GLN A 380 -7.06 10.23 -8.94
CA GLN A 380 -6.46 10.35 -7.61
C GLN A 380 -6.98 11.57 -6.88
N ALA A 381 -7.31 11.38 -5.61
CA ALA A 381 -7.65 12.46 -4.71
C ALA A 381 -7.36 12.10 -3.25
N PHE A 382 -6.88 13.08 -2.49
CA PHE A 382 -6.86 12.99 -1.04
C PHE A 382 -8.22 13.31 -0.44
N THR A 383 -8.53 12.67 0.69
CA THR A 383 -9.48 13.24 1.64
C THR A 383 -8.95 14.58 2.17
N THR A 384 -9.83 15.44 2.68
CA THR A 384 -9.37 16.62 3.43
C THR A 384 -8.44 16.17 4.57
N GLY A 385 -7.26 16.80 4.66
CA GLY A 385 -6.23 16.40 5.60
C GLY A 385 -6.63 16.59 7.06
N GLU A 386 -6.31 15.59 7.87
CA GLU A 386 -6.49 15.58 9.31
C GLU A 386 -5.53 16.54 9.96
N ASN A 387 -6.02 17.46 10.79
CA ASN A 387 -5.15 18.31 11.60
C ASN A 387 -4.74 17.59 12.88
N TRP A 388 -3.46 17.62 13.17
CA TRP A 388 -2.91 17.13 14.43
C TRP A 388 -2.39 18.30 15.26
N PRO A 389 -2.54 18.24 16.60
CA PRO A 389 -1.85 19.14 17.49
C PRO A 389 -0.34 19.11 17.23
N VAL A 390 0.28 20.29 17.26
CA VAL A 390 1.75 20.45 17.12
C VAL A 390 2.31 20.84 18.48
N ALA A 391 3.42 20.22 18.87
CA ALA A 391 4.08 20.57 20.12
C ALA A 391 4.64 22.00 20.07
N GLU A 392 4.44 22.77 21.14
CA GLU A 392 4.89 24.17 21.27
C GLU A 392 6.36 24.34 20.90
N ALA A 393 7.24 23.51 21.47
CA ALA A 393 8.68 23.53 21.17
C ALA A 393 9.02 23.32 19.68
N ARG A 394 8.16 22.65 18.89
CA ARG A 394 8.35 22.49 17.44
C ARG A 394 7.91 23.72 16.66
N ILE A 395 6.86 24.39 17.13
CA ILE A 395 6.39 25.66 16.58
C ILE A 395 7.43 26.75 16.84
N GLU A 396 7.90 26.88 18.09
CA GLU A 396 8.94 27.82 18.50
C GLU A 396 10.21 27.64 17.66
N ARG A 397 10.70 26.40 17.55
CA ARG A 397 11.88 26.09 16.72
C ARG A 397 11.67 26.48 15.26
N ALA A 398 10.50 26.22 14.69
CA ALA A 398 10.21 26.58 13.31
C ALA A 398 10.14 28.11 13.11
N LEU A 399 9.61 28.84 14.09
CA LEU A 399 9.53 30.30 14.08
C LEU A 399 10.91 30.94 14.23
N GLU A 400 11.72 30.48 15.20
CA GLU A 400 13.09 30.95 15.42
C GLU A 400 13.99 30.76 14.20
N ARG A 401 13.78 29.66 13.47
CA ARG A 401 14.49 29.36 12.21
C ARG A 401 13.93 30.11 11.00
N GLY A 402 12.84 30.85 11.16
CA GLY A 402 12.19 31.60 10.08
C GLY A 402 11.49 30.71 9.04
N TRP A 403 11.19 29.46 9.36
CA TRP A 403 10.49 28.54 8.46
C TRP A 403 8.98 28.81 8.39
N ILE A 404 8.45 29.46 9.42
CA ILE A 404 7.06 29.89 9.53
C ILE A 404 7.00 31.33 10.03
N SER A 405 5.91 32.04 9.72
CA SER A 405 5.64 33.37 10.23
C SER A 405 5.02 33.33 11.64
N ALA A 406 5.02 34.47 12.34
CA ALA A 406 4.35 34.59 13.64
C ALA A 406 2.84 34.32 13.56
N ASP A 407 2.20 34.61 12.42
CA ASP A 407 0.78 34.33 12.24
C ASP A 407 0.53 32.83 11.96
N GLN A 408 1.41 32.17 11.21
CA GLN A 408 1.37 30.71 11.03
C GLN A 408 1.60 29.98 12.35
N ALA A 409 2.53 30.46 13.19
CA ALA A 409 2.75 29.89 14.52
C ALA A 409 1.47 29.90 15.37
N LYS A 410 0.76 31.04 15.43
CA LYS A 410 -0.53 31.15 16.14
C LYS A 410 -1.60 30.23 15.58
N ILE A 411 -1.65 30.04 14.26
CA ILE A 411 -2.58 29.10 13.63
C ILE A 411 -2.25 27.67 14.08
N PHE A 412 -0.97 27.27 14.06
CA PHE A 412 -0.56 25.93 14.48
C PHE A 412 -0.79 25.67 15.96
N GLU A 413 -0.62 26.67 16.81
CA GLU A 413 -0.96 26.59 18.24
C GLU A 413 -2.46 26.35 18.46
N ARG A 414 -3.31 27.04 17.70
CA ARG A 414 -4.77 26.99 17.86
C ARG A 414 -5.39 25.74 17.23
N ASP A 415 -5.02 25.46 15.98
CA ASP A 415 -5.72 24.51 15.11
C ASP A 415 -4.90 23.25 14.79
N GLY A 416 -3.62 23.24 15.16
CA GLY A 416 -2.67 22.23 14.70
C GLY A 416 -2.25 22.43 13.25
N ALA A 417 -1.66 21.38 12.67
CA ALA A 417 -1.22 21.35 11.28
C ALA A 417 -1.63 20.04 10.59
N ILE A 418 -1.67 20.05 9.26
CA ILE A 418 -2.05 18.88 8.46
C ILE A 418 -1.07 17.74 8.73
N GLY A 419 -1.60 16.65 9.26
CA GLY A 419 -0.87 15.43 9.56
C GLY A 419 -0.96 14.39 8.45
N SER A 420 -2.16 13.88 8.16
CA SER A 420 -2.31 12.78 7.20
C SER A 420 -3.60 12.83 6.40
N HIS A 421 -3.61 12.02 5.34
CA HIS A 421 -4.73 11.83 4.42
C HIS A 421 -5.00 10.34 4.21
N LEU A 422 -6.20 10.00 3.75
CA LEU A 422 -6.46 8.79 2.98
C LEU A 422 -6.43 9.18 1.50
N GLU A 423 -5.73 8.42 0.66
CA GLU A 423 -5.78 8.61 -0.79
C GLU A 423 -6.74 7.62 -1.44
N ILE A 424 -7.60 8.16 -2.32
CA ILE A 424 -8.54 7.41 -3.15
C ILE A 424 -7.94 7.35 -4.55
N LEU A 425 -7.63 6.13 -4.99
CA LEU A 425 -7.05 5.86 -6.29
C LEU A 425 -7.99 4.96 -7.11
N GLU A 426 -8.15 5.28 -8.38
CA GLU A 426 -8.67 4.34 -9.37
C GLU A 426 -7.66 4.18 -10.50
N ARG A 427 -7.22 2.94 -10.75
CA ARG A 427 -6.39 2.56 -11.89
C ARG A 427 -7.23 1.79 -12.89
N ASN A 428 -7.13 2.17 -14.16
CA ASN A 428 -7.71 1.41 -15.28
C ASN A 428 -6.62 1.06 -16.30
N ASP A 429 -6.95 0.15 -17.21
CA ASP A 429 -6.04 -0.38 -18.22
C ASP A 429 -4.75 -0.98 -17.64
N GLY A 430 -4.80 -1.54 -16.42
CA GLY A 430 -3.62 -2.07 -15.72
C GLY A 430 -2.47 -1.07 -15.52
N TYR A 431 -2.73 0.23 -15.57
CA TYR A 431 -1.67 1.25 -15.48
C TYR A 431 -0.96 1.21 -14.12
N LYS A 432 0.34 0.89 -14.13
CA LYS A 432 1.18 0.72 -12.93
C LYS A 432 1.91 1.99 -12.49
N GLY A 433 2.03 2.97 -13.38
CA GLY A 433 2.84 4.17 -13.15
C GLY A 433 2.18 5.20 -12.23
N PHE A 434 2.89 6.31 -12.05
CA PHE A 434 2.40 7.48 -11.32
C PHE A 434 2.35 8.67 -12.26
N ASN A 435 1.38 9.55 -12.04
CA ASN A 435 1.29 10.81 -12.75
C ASN A 435 2.45 11.72 -12.32
N GLN A 436 3.22 12.28 -13.25
CA GLN A 436 4.25 13.27 -12.92
C GLN A 436 3.71 14.71 -12.93
N ALA A 437 2.65 14.98 -13.70
CA ALA A 437 2.05 16.30 -13.85
C ALA A 437 0.97 16.54 -12.77
N GLY A 438 0.90 17.71 -12.15
CA GLY A 438 -0.13 18.02 -11.14
C GLY A 438 0.15 17.50 -9.72
N ILE A 439 1.13 16.61 -9.50
CA ILE A 439 1.53 16.23 -8.13
C ILE A 439 2.22 17.41 -7.40
N SER A 440 2.94 18.28 -8.11
CA SER A 440 3.47 19.52 -7.50
C SER A 440 2.37 20.39 -6.90
N ASP A 441 1.19 20.46 -7.54
CA ASP A 441 0.06 21.23 -7.04
C ASP A 441 -0.53 20.62 -5.78
N ILE A 442 -0.65 19.29 -5.70
CA ILE A 442 -1.17 18.65 -4.49
C ILE A 442 -0.19 18.76 -3.33
N ILE A 443 1.12 18.62 -3.56
CA ILE A 443 2.11 18.79 -2.50
C ILE A 443 2.02 20.20 -1.93
N ARG A 444 1.90 21.23 -2.76
CA ARG A 444 1.67 22.60 -2.31
C ARG A 444 0.36 22.74 -1.53
N GLN A 445 -0.72 22.09 -1.94
CA GLN A 445 -2.01 22.12 -1.22
C GLN A 445 -1.97 21.37 0.12
N THR A 446 -1.02 20.45 0.29
CA THR A 446 -0.76 19.74 1.56
C THR A 446 0.35 20.39 2.40
N ASP A 447 0.86 21.54 1.98
CA ASP A 447 1.82 22.31 2.77
C ASP A 447 1.13 22.91 4.00
N PRO A 448 1.65 22.65 5.22
CA PRO A 448 1.09 23.21 6.45
C PRO A 448 0.89 24.73 6.42
N ARG A 449 1.68 25.47 5.63
CA ARG A 449 1.69 26.95 5.60
C ARG A 449 0.49 27.59 4.91
N PHE A 450 -0.22 26.87 4.05
CA PHE A 450 -1.26 27.44 3.17
C PHE A 450 -2.70 27.13 3.60
N ARG A 451 -2.91 26.78 4.87
CA ARG A 451 -4.25 26.62 5.46
C ARG A 451 -4.81 27.87 6.11
#